data_AF-A0A6J4LUV1-F1
#
_entry.id   AF-A0A6J4LUV1-F1
#
_cell.length_a   1.000
_cell.length_b   1.000
_cell.length_c   1.000
_cell.angle_alpha   90.00
_cell.angle_beta   90.00
_cell.angle_gamma   90.00
#
_symmetry.space_group_name_H-M   'P 1'
#
loop_
_entity.id
_entity.type
_entity.pdbx_description
1 polymer ?
#
loop_
_entity_poly.entity_id
_entity_poly.type
_entity_poly.pdbx_seq_one_letter_code
_entity_poly.pdbx_strand_id
1 'polypeptide(L)'
;MSTHPDITALRLFSAMELPPAEQERTASHLAACPSCRDEMRRAGEIVERVRQATELPVPEGTWERIQARRAAGDRVIPPALPVAPAARRETVPSRFPRRAAAIVLACAGVASAAAAVPMLRDWMAPAEQATGSSKAPSAPAQPTTVPNAPPPAPPAAPRVAGSSIAPVGGVAAVDVDGATSELRIRVRLADQAEVEVRASGAAADAVFHPRKGRIRIQDPGPGQLEIILPREARRVTVRVNGRPQLVAEDGRIDVLRQAHDTIDSEIVLSPVPR
;
A
#
# COMPACT_ATOMS: atom_id res chain seq x y z
N MET A 1 27.31 -34.93 12.37
CA MET A 1 27.11 -33.54 11.91
C MET A 1 25.62 -33.38 11.67
N SER A 2 24.91 -32.76 12.61
CA SER A 2 23.46 -32.57 12.48
C SER A 2 23.22 -31.38 11.56
N THR A 3 22.60 -31.63 10.41
CA THR A 3 22.19 -30.56 9.49
C THR A 3 21.24 -29.62 10.22
N HIS A 4 21.55 -28.32 10.26
CA HIS A 4 20.66 -27.33 10.85
C HIS A 4 19.35 -27.26 10.04
N PRO A 5 18.20 -27.07 10.71
CA PRO A 5 16.95 -26.78 10.02
C PRO A 5 17.12 -25.53 9.16
N ASP A 6 16.50 -25.51 7.99
CA ASP A 6 16.47 -24.29 7.21
C ASP A 6 15.62 -23.21 7.91
N ILE A 7 15.84 -21.95 7.54
CA ILE A 7 15.14 -20.82 8.15
C ILE A 7 13.62 -20.85 7.90
N THR A 8 13.18 -21.52 6.84
CA THR A 8 11.75 -21.68 6.54
C THR A 8 11.10 -22.61 7.56
N ALA A 9 11.75 -23.71 7.90
CA ALA A 9 11.31 -24.64 8.94
C ALA A 9 11.26 -23.96 10.31
N LEU A 10 12.25 -23.14 10.67
CA LEU A 10 12.22 -22.35 11.91
C LEU A 10 11.05 -21.36 11.94
N ARG A 11 10.77 -20.67 10.82
CA ARG A 11 9.62 -19.76 10.71
C ARG A 11 8.29 -20.51 10.86
N LEU A 12 8.11 -21.62 10.15
CA LEU A 12 6.90 -22.43 10.24
C LEU A 12 6.72 -23.05 11.63
N PHE A 13 7.81 -23.44 12.29
CA PHE A 13 7.79 -23.89 13.68
C PHE A 13 7.28 -22.79 14.61
N SER A 14 7.77 -21.56 14.46
CA SER A 14 7.34 -20.41 15.27
C SER A 14 5.85 -20.07 15.10
N ALA A 15 5.29 -20.35 13.92
CA ALA A 15 3.88 -20.13 13.61
C ALA A 15 2.98 -21.33 13.96
N MET A 16 3.55 -22.43 14.48
CA MET A 16 2.88 -23.72 14.70
C MET A 16 2.25 -24.31 13.42
N GLU A 17 2.84 -24.00 12.25
CA GLU A 17 2.34 -24.41 10.93
C GLU A 17 3.02 -25.68 10.38
N LEU A 18 4.05 -26.20 11.07
CA LEU A 18 4.69 -27.46 10.67
C LEU A 18 3.79 -28.67 10.94
N PRO A 19 3.87 -29.75 10.15
CA PRO A 19 3.28 -31.04 10.51
C PRO A 19 3.78 -31.54 11.88
N PRO A 20 2.98 -32.28 12.67
CA PRO A 20 3.36 -32.70 14.02
C PRO A 20 4.72 -33.42 14.10
N ALA A 21 5.03 -34.30 13.16
CA ALA A 21 6.30 -35.02 13.11
C ALA A 21 7.51 -34.13 12.77
N GLU A 22 7.31 -33.00 12.11
CA GLU A 22 8.37 -32.00 11.85
C GLU A 22 8.51 -31.03 13.01
N GLN A 23 7.43 -30.71 13.71
CA GLN A 23 7.47 -29.95 14.96
C GLN A 23 8.30 -30.68 16.00
N GLU A 24 8.06 -31.97 16.24
CA GLU A 24 8.80 -32.76 17.23
C GLU A 24 10.30 -32.82 16.89
N ARG A 25 10.65 -33.06 15.62
CA ARG A 25 12.05 -33.05 15.16
C ARG A 25 12.72 -31.69 15.34
N THR A 26 12.02 -30.60 14.99
CA THR A 26 12.54 -29.24 15.15
C THR A 26 12.71 -28.88 16.62
N ALA A 27 11.74 -29.24 17.47
CA ALA A 27 11.80 -29.05 18.92
C ALA A 27 12.98 -29.82 19.54
N SER A 28 13.17 -31.08 19.17
CA SER A 28 14.29 -31.90 19.61
C SER A 28 15.64 -31.29 19.18
N HIS A 29 15.74 -30.80 17.94
CA HIS A 29 16.94 -30.09 17.48
C HIS A 29 17.20 -28.81 18.28
N LEU A 30 16.17 -27.99 18.50
CA LEU A 30 16.28 -26.75 19.29
C LEU A 30 16.67 -27.05 20.74
N ALA A 31 16.26 -28.18 21.32
CA ALA A 31 16.72 -28.60 22.64
C ALA A 31 18.23 -28.92 22.67
N ALA A 32 18.76 -29.50 21.59
CA ALA A 32 20.17 -29.89 21.50
C ALA A 32 21.11 -28.80 20.96
N CYS A 33 20.61 -27.81 20.22
CA CYS A 33 21.42 -26.86 19.46
C CYS A 33 21.31 -25.40 19.98
N PRO A 34 22.34 -24.86 20.67
CA PRO A 34 22.32 -23.49 21.18
C PRO A 34 22.22 -22.41 20.09
N SER A 35 22.89 -22.57 18.94
CA SER A 35 22.89 -21.55 17.89
C SER A 35 21.50 -21.35 17.27
N CYS A 36 20.75 -22.43 17.02
CA CYS A 36 19.39 -22.31 16.51
C CYS A 36 18.42 -21.71 17.55
N ARG A 37 18.66 -21.92 18.85
CA ARG A 37 17.89 -21.22 19.90
C ARG A 37 18.17 -19.73 19.92
N ASP A 38 19.43 -19.34 19.78
CA ASP A 38 19.79 -17.92 19.71
C ASP A 38 19.18 -17.23 18.50
N GLU A 39 19.11 -17.90 17.36
CA GLU A 39 18.43 -17.37 16.17
C GLU A 39 16.93 -17.17 16.40
N MET A 40 16.24 -18.14 17.00
CA MET A 40 14.83 -18.01 17.38
C MET A 40 14.59 -16.89 18.39
N ARG A 41 15.49 -16.72 19.37
CA ARG A 41 15.44 -15.62 20.33
C ARG A 41 15.56 -14.26 19.64
N ARG A 42 16.53 -14.09 18.72
CA ARG A 42 16.68 -12.86 17.94
C ARG A 42 15.46 -12.56 17.08
N ALA A 43 14.86 -13.58 16.46
CA ALA A 43 13.62 -13.42 15.71
C ALA A 43 12.47 -12.93 16.62
N GLY A 44 12.34 -13.50 17.82
CA GLY A 44 11.38 -13.04 18.83
C GLY A 44 11.60 -11.60 19.28
N GLU A 45 12.86 -11.19 19.49
CA GLU A 45 13.21 -9.80 19.84
C GLU A 45 12.79 -8.80 18.75
N ILE A 46 12.92 -9.17 17.47
CA ILE A 46 12.48 -8.33 16.35
C ILE A 46 10.95 -8.21 16.34
N VAL A 47 10.23 -9.33 16.48
CA VAL A 47 8.76 -9.33 16.50
C VAL A 47 8.24 -8.47 17.66
N GLU A 48 8.85 -8.57 18.83
CA GLU A 48 8.46 -7.78 19.99
C GLU A 48 8.68 -6.28 19.79
N ARG A 49 9.80 -5.87 19.17
CA ARG A 49 10.02 -4.45 18.82
C ARG A 49 9.00 -3.93 17.83
N VAL A 50 8.65 -4.74 16.81
CA VAL A 50 7.60 -4.37 15.85
C VAL A 50 6.27 -4.23 16.59
N ARG A 51 5.92 -5.20 17.46
CA ARG A 51 4.70 -5.17 18.28
C ARG A 51 4.61 -3.87 19.07
N GLN A 52 5.65 -3.54 19.84
CA GLN A 52 5.73 -2.31 20.64
C GLN A 52 5.61 -1.04 19.80
N ALA A 53 6.25 -0.99 18.63
CA ALA A 53 6.15 0.15 17.72
C ALA A 53 4.74 0.32 17.09
N THR A 54 3.97 -0.77 17.04
CA THR A 54 2.61 -0.79 16.47
C THR A 54 1.49 -0.83 17.52
N GLU A 55 1.84 -0.81 18.81
CA GLU A 55 0.87 -0.93 19.89
C GLU A 55 0.09 0.38 20.01
N LEU A 56 -1.19 0.34 19.61
CA LEU A 56 -2.12 1.44 19.81
C LEU A 56 -2.74 1.34 21.20
N PRO A 57 -3.02 2.48 21.88
CA PRO A 57 -3.71 2.44 23.16
C PRO A 57 -5.08 1.76 22.98
N VAL A 58 -5.32 0.72 23.78
CA VAL A 58 -6.60 0.01 23.79
C VAL A 58 -7.65 0.96 24.39
N PRO A 59 -8.75 1.28 23.68
CA PRO A 59 -9.78 2.15 24.21
C PRO A 59 -10.36 1.60 25.52
N GLU A 60 -10.72 2.48 26.45
CA GLU A 60 -11.37 2.09 27.70
C GLU A 60 -12.65 1.28 27.44
N GLY A 61 -12.94 0.30 28.29
CA GLY A 61 -14.13 -0.54 28.15
C GLY A 61 -14.08 -1.57 27.01
N THR A 62 -12.96 -1.71 26.29
CA THR A 62 -12.86 -2.67 25.18
C THR A 62 -12.99 -4.11 25.66
N TRP A 63 -12.42 -4.44 26.82
CA TRP A 63 -12.47 -5.79 27.36
C TRP A 63 -13.88 -6.18 27.82
N GLU A 64 -14.57 -5.27 28.51
CA GLU A 64 -15.93 -5.42 28.99
C GLU A 64 -16.90 -5.61 27.81
N ARG A 65 -16.72 -4.83 26.74
CA ARG A 65 -17.48 -5.00 25.50
C ARG A 65 -17.24 -6.35 24.84
N ILE A 66 -15.98 -6.81 24.76
CA ILE A 66 -15.65 -8.13 24.20
C ILE A 66 -16.27 -9.25 25.05
N GLN A 67 -16.21 -9.15 26.39
CA GLN A 67 -16.82 -10.10 27.30
C GLN A 67 -18.34 -10.14 27.16
N ALA A 68 -19.01 -8.98 27.15
CA ALA A 68 -20.46 -8.88 27.00
C ALA A 68 -20.93 -9.51 25.67
N ARG A 69 -20.21 -9.25 24.58
CA ARG A 69 -20.48 -9.89 23.27
C ARG A 69 -20.32 -11.40 23.34
N ARG A 70 -19.21 -11.90 23.91
CA ARG A 70 -19.01 -13.35 24.06
C ARG A 70 -20.09 -14.02 24.92
N ALA A 71 -20.50 -13.38 26.01
CA ALA A 71 -21.59 -13.86 26.87
C ALA A 71 -22.94 -13.88 26.14
N ALA A 72 -23.17 -12.92 25.23
CA ALA A 72 -24.33 -12.89 24.34
C ALA A 72 -24.26 -13.94 23.20
N GLY A 73 -23.19 -14.72 23.11
CA GLY A 73 -23.01 -15.76 22.08
C GLY A 73 -22.34 -15.27 20.80
N ASP A 74 -21.92 -14.00 20.71
CA ASP A 74 -21.13 -13.52 19.57
C ASP A 74 -19.79 -14.24 19.53
N ARG A 75 -19.63 -15.12 18.54
CA ARG A 75 -18.35 -15.69 18.17
C ARG A 75 -17.84 -14.93 16.95
N VAL A 76 -17.03 -13.90 17.19
CA VAL A 76 -16.20 -13.32 16.13
C VAL A 76 -15.10 -14.33 15.82
N ILE A 77 -15.38 -15.23 14.89
CA ILE A 77 -14.35 -16.00 14.20
C ILE A 77 -13.71 -14.96 13.26
N PRO A 78 -12.42 -14.62 13.42
CA PRO A 78 -11.73 -13.81 12.42
C PRO A 78 -12.05 -14.43 11.06
N PRO A 79 -12.43 -13.65 10.03
CA PRO A 79 -12.70 -14.22 8.73
C PRO A 79 -11.53 -15.14 8.43
N ALA A 80 -11.82 -16.43 8.16
CA ALA A 80 -10.77 -17.36 7.82
C ALA A 80 -10.04 -16.68 6.66
N LEU A 81 -8.83 -16.17 6.92
CA LEU A 81 -7.99 -15.65 5.86
C LEU A 81 -8.03 -16.76 4.82
N PRO A 82 -8.43 -16.46 3.56
CA PRO A 82 -8.57 -17.51 2.57
C PRO A 82 -7.25 -18.26 2.58
N VAL A 83 -7.26 -19.46 3.17
CA VAL A 83 -6.10 -20.32 3.22
C VAL A 83 -5.94 -20.65 1.76
N ALA A 84 -5.03 -19.93 1.08
CA ALA A 84 -4.82 -20.08 -0.35
C ALA A 84 -4.76 -21.58 -0.57
N PRO A 85 -5.74 -22.15 -1.31
CA PRO A 85 -6.04 -23.58 -1.26
C PRO A 85 -4.72 -24.26 -1.45
N ALA A 86 -4.25 -24.97 -0.40
CA ALA A 86 -2.87 -25.45 -0.29
C ALA A 86 -2.52 -25.99 -1.65
N ALA A 87 -1.73 -25.22 -2.41
CA ALA A 87 -1.64 -25.43 -3.85
C ALA A 87 -1.28 -26.88 -3.96
N ARG A 88 -2.22 -27.70 -4.51
CA ARG A 88 -1.95 -29.12 -4.69
C ARG A 88 -0.62 -29.08 -5.37
N ARG A 89 0.41 -29.55 -4.69
CA ARG A 89 1.68 -29.87 -5.31
C ARG A 89 1.26 -31.02 -6.21
N GLU A 90 0.69 -30.68 -7.36
CA GLU A 90 0.69 -31.52 -8.53
C GLU A 90 2.15 -31.82 -8.66
N THR A 91 2.50 -33.03 -8.22
CA THR A 91 3.76 -33.66 -8.47
C THR A 91 3.84 -33.73 -9.98
N VAL A 92 4.26 -32.62 -10.61
CA VAL A 92 4.48 -32.56 -12.05
C VAL A 92 5.46 -33.70 -12.31
N PRO A 93 5.04 -34.78 -13.00
CA PRO A 93 5.94 -35.88 -13.25
C PRO A 93 7.09 -35.29 -14.05
N SER A 94 8.29 -35.32 -13.47
CA SER A 94 9.50 -34.73 -14.04
C SER A 94 9.96 -35.55 -15.25
N ARG A 95 9.16 -35.55 -16.30
CA ARG A 95 9.56 -35.98 -17.64
C ARG A 95 10.19 -34.79 -18.35
N PHE A 96 11.22 -34.21 -17.76
CA PHE A 96 12.12 -33.35 -18.52
C PHE A 96 13.09 -34.27 -19.30
N PRO A 97 13.02 -34.33 -20.63
CA PRO A 97 14.01 -35.03 -21.42
C PRO A 97 15.36 -34.32 -21.21
N ARG A 98 16.43 -35.10 -21.01
CA ARG A 98 17.83 -34.68 -20.76
C ARG A 98 18.47 -33.77 -21.83
N ARG A 99 17.70 -33.15 -22.73
CA ARG A 99 18.18 -32.37 -23.87
C ARG A 99 18.29 -30.85 -23.62
N ALA A 100 17.79 -30.33 -22.49
CA ALA A 100 17.82 -28.89 -22.20
C ALA A 100 19.17 -28.37 -21.66
N ALA A 101 20.12 -29.25 -21.29
CA ALA A 101 21.42 -28.83 -20.77
C ALA A 101 22.33 -28.18 -21.84
N ALA A 102 22.03 -28.34 -23.14
CA ALA A 102 22.86 -27.78 -24.20
C ALA A 102 22.57 -26.29 -24.51
N ILE A 103 21.38 -25.78 -24.17
CA ILE A 103 20.96 -24.43 -24.59
C ILE A 103 21.43 -23.37 -23.59
N VAL A 104 21.53 -23.70 -22.30
CA VAL A 104 22.00 -22.74 -21.27
C VAL A 104 23.49 -22.44 -21.41
N LEU A 105 24.29 -23.36 -21.98
CA LEU A 105 25.72 -23.12 -22.23
C LEU A 105 25.98 -22.19 -23.44
N ALA A 106 24.98 -21.93 -24.30
CA ALA A 106 25.14 -21.10 -25.48
C ALA A 106 24.87 -19.60 -25.22
N CYS A 107 24.15 -19.23 -24.15
CA CYS A 107 23.79 -17.83 -23.88
C CYS A 107 24.79 -17.06 -23.00
N ALA A 108 25.86 -17.69 -22.52
CA ALA A 108 26.87 -17.03 -21.68
C ALA A 108 27.90 -16.19 -22.48
N GLY A 109 27.78 -16.09 -23.81
CA GLY A 109 28.79 -15.48 -24.68
C GLY A 109 28.60 -14.02 -25.10
N VAL A 110 27.50 -13.33 -24.74
CA VAL A 110 27.20 -11.98 -25.28
C VAL A 110 26.96 -10.96 -24.16
N ALA A 111 27.94 -10.83 -23.27
CA ALA A 111 27.95 -9.79 -22.22
C ALA A 111 29.31 -9.08 -22.19
N SER A 112 29.66 -8.33 -23.24
CA SER A 112 30.84 -7.46 -23.24
C SER A 112 30.75 -6.33 -24.30
N ALA A 113 29.72 -5.47 -24.26
CA ALA A 113 29.77 -4.12 -24.86
C ALA A 113 28.47 -3.34 -24.58
N ALA A 114 28.36 -2.73 -23.39
CA ALA A 114 27.43 -1.63 -23.16
C ALA A 114 27.96 -0.73 -22.02
N ALA A 115 29.19 -0.25 -22.18
CA ALA A 115 29.63 0.95 -21.48
C ALA A 115 29.22 2.16 -22.32
N ALA A 116 28.72 3.20 -21.64
CA ALA A 116 28.34 4.52 -22.17
C ALA A 116 26.93 4.64 -22.81
N VAL A 117 25.91 4.73 -21.95
CA VAL A 117 24.70 5.49 -22.28
C VAL A 117 24.69 6.76 -21.41
N PRO A 118 24.97 7.96 -21.96
CA PRO A 118 25.12 9.21 -21.20
C PRO A 118 23.79 9.83 -20.73
N MET A 119 22.66 9.13 -20.81
CA MET A 119 21.33 9.72 -20.63
C MET A 119 20.84 9.88 -19.18
N LEU A 120 21.62 9.46 -18.18
CA LEU A 120 21.24 9.55 -16.76
C LEU A 120 21.82 10.76 -16.00
N ARG A 121 22.61 11.62 -16.65
CA ARG A 121 23.33 12.72 -15.94
C ARG A 121 22.60 14.06 -15.87
N ASP A 122 21.54 14.28 -16.64
CA ASP A 122 20.84 15.58 -16.65
C ASP A 122 19.84 15.75 -15.49
N TRP A 123 19.52 14.69 -14.76
CA TRP A 123 18.50 14.74 -13.71
C TRP A 123 19.03 15.13 -12.32
N MET A 124 20.34 15.44 -12.19
CA MET A 124 20.97 15.87 -10.94
C MET A 124 21.37 17.35 -10.93
N ALA A 125 20.88 18.18 -11.85
CA ALA A 125 21.08 19.62 -11.75
C ALA A 125 20.25 20.18 -10.56
N PRO A 126 20.89 20.74 -9.52
CA PRO A 126 20.18 21.39 -8.44
C PRO A 126 19.51 22.66 -8.97
N ALA A 127 18.22 22.82 -8.70
CA ALA A 127 17.48 24.06 -8.94
C ALA A 127 17.96 25.13 -7.94
N GLU A 128 19.04 25.81 -8.28
CA GLU A 128 19.52 26.98 -7.55
C GLU A 128 18.58 28.17 -7.83
N GLN A 129 17.80 28.51 -6.80
CA GLN A 129 17.60 29.87 -6.31
C GLN A 129 17.17 30.94 -7.33
N ALA A 130 15.86 31.02 -7.57
CA ALA A 130 15.20 32.27 -7.93
C ALA A 130 14.91 33.09 -6.66
N THR A 131 15.95 33.62 -6.01
CA THR A 131 15.83 34.68 -4.99
C THR A 131 15.72 36.03 -5.68
N GLY A 132 14.54 36.34 -6.21
CA GLY A 132 14.16 37.67 -6.66
C GLY A 132 13.79 38.57 -5.47
N SER A 133 14.82 39.06 -4.77
CA SER A 133 14.70 40.04 -3.69
C SER A 133 14.41 41.44 -4.25
N SER A 134 13.14 41.83 -4.32
CA SER A 134 12.75 43.21 -4.61
C SER A 134 12.60 44.00 -3.31
N LYS A 135 13.66 44.72 -2.95
CA LYS A 135 13.71 45.70 -1.85
C LYS A 135 13.23 47.05 -2.39
N ALA A 136 12.11 47.55 -1.89
CA ALA A 136 11.62 48.92 -2.12
C ALA A 136 11.65 49.74 -0.82
N PRO A 137 11.78 51.08 -0.90
CA PRO A 137 12.27 51.92 0.19
C PRO A 137 11.19 52.28 1.21
N SER A 138 11.57 52.30 2.49
CA SER A 138 10.76 52.81 3.60
C SER A 138 10.55 54.32 3.47
N ALA A 139 9.29 54.75 3.40
CA ALA A 139 8.86 56.13 3.60
C ALA A 139 8.37 56.32 5.07
N PRO A 140 8.57 57.50 5.67
CA PRO A 140 8.28 57.74 7.08
C PRO A 140 6.78 57.86 7.38
N ALA A 141 6.42 57.43 8.58
CA ALA A 141 5.07 57.31 9.12
C ALA A 141 4.28 58.64 9.14
N GLN A 142 3.03 58.57 8.68
CA GLN A 142 2.00 59.58 8.97
C GLN A 142 0.99 59.02 10.01
N PRO A 143 0.52 59.85 10.95
CA PRO A 143 -0.44 59.42 11.98
C PRO A 143 -1.89 59.34 11.47
N THR A 144 -2.47 58.15 11.70
CA THR A 144 -3.85 57.84 12.10
C THR A 144 -5.02 58.61 11.48
N THR A 145 -5.63 58.00 10.46
CA THR A 145 -7.10 57.99 10.30
C THR A 145 -7.53 56.53 10.31
N VAL A 146 -8.36 56.11 11.27
CA VAL A 146 -8.86 54.73 11.41
C VAL A 146 -9.59 54.33 10.11
N PRO A 147 -8.98 53.50 9.24
CA PRO A 147 -9.66 53.02 8.05
C PRO A 147 -10.60 51.92 8.50
N ASN A 148 -11.87 52.08 8.14
CA ASN A 148 -12.90 51.06 8.29
C ASN A 148 -12.34 49.74 7.72
N ALA A 149 -12.08 48.75 8.59
CA ALA A 149 -11.47 47.49 8.18
C ALA A 149 -12.35 46.86 7.09
N PRO A 150 -11.82 46.56 5.89
CA PRO A 150 -12.56 45.83 4.88
C PRO A 150 -13.14 44.56 5.52
N PRO A 151 -14.41 44.22 5.27
CA PRO A 151 -14.99 42.97 5.76
C PRO A 151 -14.03 41.81 5.44
N PRO A 152 -13.79 40.88 6.37
CA PRO A 152 -12.91 39.75 6.12
C PRO A 152 -13.34 39.08 4.81
N ALA A 153 -12.37 38.95 3.89
CA ALA A 153 -12.64 38.34 2.60
C ALA A 153 -13.28 36.95 2.83
N PRO A 154 -14.35 36.60 2.10
CA PRO A 154 -14.96 35.29 2.21
C PRO A 154 -13.89 34.19 2.08
N PRO A 155 -13.97 33.10 2.86
CA PRO A 155 -13.05 32.00 2.72
C PRO A 155 -12.99 31.56 1.25
N ALA A 156 -11.80 31.44 0.70
CA ALA A 156 -11.64 30.98 -0.67
C ALA A 156 -12.31 29.60 -0.81
N ALA A 157 -13.13 29.43 -1.86
CA ALA A 157 -13.79 28.17 -2.13
C ALA A 157 -12.74 27.04 -2.23
N PRO A 158 -13.02 25.84 -1.70
CA PRO A 158 -12.07 24.73 -1.74
C PRO A 158 -11.75 24.38 -3.19
N ARG A 159 -10.45 24.21 -3.47
CA ARG A 159 -9.98 23.78 -4.79
C ARG A 159 -10.38 22.34 -5.02
N VAL A 160 -10.98 22.07 -6.19
CA VAL A 160 -11.41 20.74 -6.62
C VAL A 160 -10.99 20.52 -8.07
N ALA A 161 -10.36 19.39 -8.34
CA ALA A 161 -10.04 18.90 -9.68
C ALA A 161 -10.56 17.48 -9.84
N GLY A 162 -10.86 17.04 -11.07
CA GLY A 162 -11.34 15.68 -11.28
C GLY A 162 -11.25 15.22 -12.71
N SER A 163 -11.35 13.91 -12.90
CA SER A 163 -11.32 13.25 -14.20
C SER A 163 -12.10 11.94 -14.14
N SER A 164 -12.76 11.59 -15.24
CA SER A 164 -13.53 10.35 -15.37
C SER A 164 -13.07 9.50 -16.56
N ILE A 165 -13.29 8.19 -16.46
CA ILE A 165 -13.03 7.23 -17.54
C ILE A 165 -14.13 6.17 -17.62
N ALA A 166 -14.46 5.71 -18.83
CA ALA A 166 -15.30 4.53 -19.02
C ALA A 166 -14.48 3.22 -18.85
N PRO A 167 -15.00 2.20 -18.13
CA PRO A 167 -14.42 0.86 -18.13
C PRO A 167 -14.38 0.22 -19.52
N VAL A 168 -13.36 -0.57 -19.82
CA VAL A 168 -13.22 -1.30 -21.10
C VAL A 168 -13.48 -2.78 -20.86
N GLY A 169 -14.53 -3.33 -21.49
CA GLY A 169 -14.94 -4.72 -21.24
C GLY A 169 -15.30 -4.98 -19.78
N GLY A 170 -15.85 -3.97 -19.10
CA GLY A 170 -16.15 -4.01 -17.65
C GLY A 170 -14.93 -3.90 -16.75
N VAL A 171 -13.74 -3.60 -17.30
CA VAL A 171 -12.50 -3.51 -16.52
C VAL A 171 -11.96 -2.08 -16.50
N ALA A 172 -11.55 -1.61 -15.32
CA ALA A 172 -10.86 -0.33 -15.17
C ALA A 172 -9.67 -0.41 -14.19
N ALA A 173 -8.75 0.54 -14.28
CA ALA A 173 -7.64 0.69 -13.35
C ALA A 173 -7.43 2.15 -12.93
N VAL A 174 -7.18 2.36 -11.64
CA VAL A 174 -6.78 3.64 -11.06
C VAL A 174 -5.40 3.46 -10.48
N ASP A 175 -4.40 4.15 -11.03
CA ASP A 175 -3.02 4.09 -10.55
C ASP A 175 -2.66 5.45 -9.91
N VAL A 176 -2.38 5.47 -8.61
CA VAL A 176 -1.95 6.66 -7.86
C VAL A 176 -0.45 6.54 -7.59
N ASP A 177 0.37 7.36 -8.23
CA ASP A 177 1.82 7.40 -8.08
C ASP A 177 2.27 8.65 -7.33
N GLY A 178 3.27 8.53 -6.46
CA GLY A 178 3.77 9.66 -5.66
C GLY A 178 2.88 9.98 -4.44
N ALA A 179 2.06 9.03 -4.01
CA ALA A 179 1.16 9.23 -2.87
C ALA A 179 1.94 9.30 -1.54
N THR A 180 1.72 10.35 -0.77
CA THR A 180 2.33 10.59 0.56
C THR A 180 1.41 10.11 1.69
N SER A 181 1.94 9.99 2.92
CA SER A 181 1.15 9.59 4.09
C SER A 181 0.06 10.60 4.50
N GLU A 182 0.13 11.82 3.98
CA GLU A 182 -0.84 12.90 4.24
C GLU A 182 -2.02 12.89 3.25
N LEU A 183 -1.94 12.06 2.19
CA LEU A 183 -3.03 11.86 1.26
C LEU A 183 -4.07 10.89 1.85
N ARG A 184 -5.34 11.28 1.83
CA ARG A 184 -6.46 10.40 2.19
C ARG A 184 -7.21 9.98 0.94
N ILE A 185 -7.20 8.68 0.63
CA ILE A 185 -7.94 8.15 -0.53
C ILE A 185 -9.25 7.54 -0.03
N ARG A 186 -10.39 8.08 -0.46
CA ARG A 186 -11.73 7.57 -0.17
C ARG A 186 -12.24 6.83 -1.38
N VAL A 187 -12.64 5.57 -1.22
CA VAL A 187 -13.19 4.76 -2.31
C VAL A 187 -14.63 4.39 -1.99
N ARG A 188 -15.54 4.61 -2.95
CA ARG A 188 -16.96 4.20 -2.84
C ARG A 188 -17.49 3.63 -4.14
N LEU A 189 -18.49 2.76 -4.04
CA LEU A 189 -19.28 2.29 -5.19
C LEU A 189 -20.46 3.22 -5.42
N ALA A 190 -20.79 3.49 -6.68
CA ALA A 190 -21.98 4.24 -7.07
C ALA A 190 -22.62 3.66 -8.34
N ASP A 191 -23.90 3.97 -8.54
CA ASP A 191 -24.68 3.56 -9.70
C ASP A 191 -24.43 4.56 -10.85
N GLN A 192 -23.21 4.51 -11.38
CA GLN A 192 -22.75 5.32 -12.51
C GLN A 192 -22.01 4.46 -13.53
N ALA A 193 -21.87 4.95 -14.77
CA ALA A 193 -21.22 4.21 -15.85
C ALA A 193 -19.69 4.35 -15.89
N GLU A 194 -19.14 5.39 -15.26
CA GLU A 194 -17.73 5.76 -15.34
C GLU A 194 -17.04 5.62 -13.98
N VAL A 195 -15.72 5.40 -14.00
CA VAL A 195 -14.88 5.63 -12.82
C VAL A 195 -14.61 7.12 -12.76
N GLU A 196 -14.98 7.76 -11.66
CA GLU A 196 -14.72 9.19 -11.42
C GLU A 196 -13.67 9.33 -10.32
N VAL A 197 -12.68 10.20 -10.53
CA VAL A 197 -11.70 10.58 -9.52
C VAL A 197 -11.81 12.08 -9.28
N ARG A 198 -12.01 12.48 -8.02
CA ARG A 198 -11.99 13.87 -7.58
C ARG A 198 -10.87 14.07 -6.57
N ALA A 199 -10.17 15.17 -6.67
CA ALA A 199 -9.16 15.59 -5.70
C ALA A 199 -9.54 16.94 -5.10
N SER A 200 -9.33 17.10 -3.80
CA SER A 200 -9.60 18.33 -3.08
C SER A 200 -8.44 18.74 -2.16
N GLY A 201 -8.35 20.05 -1.90
CA GLY A 201 -7.25 20.63 -1.13
C GLY A 201 -5.99 20.80 -1.98
N ALA A 202 -4.82 20.45 -1.45
CA ALA A 202 -3.58 20.45 -2.23
C ALA A 202 -3.53 19.29 -3.24
N ALA A 203 -4.33 18.23 -3.04
CA ALA A 203 -4.46 17.16 -4.00
C ALA A 203 -5.14 17.57 -5.31
N ALA A 204 -5.85 18.70 -5.32
CA ALA A 204 -6.38 19.27 -6.55
C ALA A 204 -5.29 19.66 -7.57
N ASP A 205 -4.02 19.81 -7.13
CA ASP A 205 -2.88 20.12 -7.98
C ASP A 205 -2.28 18.87 -8.67
N ALA A 206 -2.86 17.68 -8.46
CA ALA A 206 -2.43 16.41 -9.06
C ALA A 206 -2.50 16.42 -10.59
N VAL A 207 -1.61 15.68 -11.25
CA VAL A 207 -1.64 15.52 -12.71
C VAL A 207 -2.41 14.25 -13.12
N PHE A 208 -3.58 14.44 -13.73
CA PHE A 208 -4.44 13.36 -14.21
C PHE A 208 -4.10 12.96 -15.65
N HIS A 209 -3.83 11.69 -15.87
CA HIS A 209 -3.53 11.10 -17.16
C HIS A 209 -4.59 10.03 -17.52
N PRO A 210 -5.77 10.45 -18.02
CA PRO A 210 -6.80 9.52 -18.45
C PRO A 210 -6.38 8.76 -19.71
N ARG A 211 -6.65 7.47 -19.74
CA ARG A 211 -6.46 6.53 -20.85
C ARG A 211 -7.68 5.61 -20.92
N LYS A 212 -7.81 4.86 -22.02
CA LYS A 212 -8.92 3.93 -22.21
C LYS A 212 -8.92 2.86 -21.10
N GLY A 213 -9.91 2.87 -20.21
CA GLY A 213 -10.03 1.94 -19.08
C GLY A 213 -8.96 2.12 -17.99
N ARG A 214 -8.18 3.21 -18.00
CA ARG A 214 -7.19 3.49 -16.96
C ARG A 214 -7.03 4.98 -16.69
N ILE A 215 -6.97 5.37 -15.42
CA ILE A 215 -6.59 6.72 -15.02
C ILE A 215 -5.34 6.64 -14.15
N ARG A 216 -4.33 7.44 -14.49
CA ARG A 216 -3.10 7.56 -13.72
C ARG A 216 -3.03 8.95 -13.09
N ILE A 217 -2.79 9.01 -11.79
CA ILE A 217 -2.69 10.24 -11.01
C ILE A 217 -1.24 10.32 -10.53
N GLN A 218 -0.55 11.41 -10.90
CA GLN A 218 0.85 11.64 -10.50
C GLN A 218 0.93 12.76 -9.48
N ASP A 219 1.76 12.52 -8.46
CA ASP A 219 2.15 13.46 -7.42
C ASP A 219 0.94 14.19 -6.79
N PRO A 220 -0.04 13.46 -6.25
CA PRO A 220 -1.27 14.04 -5.73
C PRO A 220 -1.11 14.88 -4.46
N GLY A 221 0.10 15.14 -3.96
CA GLY A 221 0.31 15.95 -2.75
C GLY A 221 -0.48 15.50 -1.51
N PRO A 222 -0.56 16.35 -0.47
CA PRO A 222 -1.45 16.12 0.66
C PRO A 222 -2.91 16.50 0.33
N GLY A 223 -3.88 15.92 1.03
CA GLY A 223 -5.30 16.26 0.84
C GLY A 223 -6.18 15.04 0.70
N GLN A 224 -7.25 15.15 -0.10
CA GLN A 224 -8.21 14.07 -0.27
C GLN A 224 -8.39 13.72 -1.74
N LEU A 225 -8.38 12.42 -2.03
CA LEU A 225 -8.70 11.84 -3.31
C LEU A 225 -9.95 10.96 -3.14
N GLU A 226 -11.05 11.30 -3.80
CA GLU A 226 -12.27 10.51 -3.84
C GLU A 226 -12.31 9.73 -5.15
N ILE A 227 -12.40 8.40 -5.06
CA ILE A 227 -12.51 7.49 -6.20
C ILE A 227 -13.90 6.85 -6.14
N ILE A 228 -14.73 7.17 -7.13
CA ILE A 228 -16.07 6.63 -7.28
C ILE A 228 -16.05 5.55 -8.35
N LEU A 229 -16.34 4.33 -7.93
CA LEU A 229 -16.29 3.13 -8.76
C LEU A 229 -17.71 2.76 -9.25
N PRO A 230 -17.88 2.44 -10.54
CA PRO A 230 -19.16 1.99 -11.08
C PRO A 230 -19.51 0.60 -10.55
N ARG A 231 -20.70 0.42 -9.98
CA ARG A 231 -21.15 -0.86 -9.41
C ARG A 231 -21.26 -1.97 -10.46
N GLU A 232 -21.53 -1.60 -11.72
CA GLU A 232 -21.67 -2.53 -12.84
C GLU A 232 -20.33 -2.96 -13.46
N ALA A 233 -19.20 -2.38 -13.05
CA ALA A 233 -17.91 -2.83 -13.55
C ALA A 233 -17.58 -4.22 -13.00
N ARG A 234 -17.23 -5.12 -13.92
CA ARG A 234 -16.76 -6.47 -13.62
C ARG A 234 -15.52 -6.45 -12.72
N ARG A 235 -14.57 -5.54 -13.00
CA ARG A 235 -13.34 -5.42 -12.20
C ARG A 235 -12.74 -4.03 -12.24
N VAL A 236 -12.50 -3.42 -11.07
CA VAL A 236 -11.71 -2.20 -10.95
C VAL A 236 -10.56 -2.41 -9.97
N THR A 237 -9.33 -2.10 -10.38
CA THR A 237 -8.16 -2.18 -9.50
C THR A 237 -7.67 -0.79 -9.14
N VAL A 238 -7.52 -0.50 -7.84
CA VAL A 238 -6.87 0.71 -7.34
C VAL A 238 -5.47 0.35 -6.85
N ARG A 239 -4.45 0.92 -7.48
CA ARG A 239 -3.04 0.78 -7.10
C ARG A 239 -2.54 2.08 -6.51
N VAL A 240 -1.77 1.96 -5.43
CA VAL A 240 -1.08 3.09 -4.80
C VAL A 240 0.42 2.77 -4.79
N ASN A 241 1.21 3.66 -5.39
CA ASN A 241 2.66 3.53 -5.54
C ASN A 241 3.09 2.21 -6.21
N GLY A 242 2.29 1.74 -7.19
CA GLY A 242 2.49 0.50 -7.94
C GLY A 242 2.01 -0.78 -7.24
N ARG A 243 1.45 -0.69 -6.02
CA ARG A 243 0.94 -1.86 -5.27
C ARG A 243 -0.58 -1.86 -5.26
N PRO A 244 -1.25 -3.00 -5.51
CA PRO A 244 -2.70 -3.08 -5.45
C PRO A 244 -3.14 -2.96 -3.98
N GLN A 245 -4.01 -2.00 -3.70
CA GLN A 245 -4.57 -1.79 -2.34
C GLN A 245 -6.02 -2.28 -2.27
N LEU A 246 -6.77 -2.10 -3.36
CA LEU A 246 -8.18 -2.40 -3.44
C LEU A 246 -8.50 -3.00 -4.81
N VAL A 247 -9.34 -4.02 -4.79
CA VAL A 247 -9.95 -4.61 -5.99
C VAL A 247 -11.46 -4.60 -5.78
N ALA A 248 -12.19 -3.97 -6.70
CA ALA A 248 -13.64 -4.08 -6.76
C ALA A 248 -14.00 -5.09 -7.85
N GLU A 249 -14.72 -6.15 -7.51
CA GLU A 249 -15.18 -7.19 -8.45
C GLU A 249 -16.68 -7.44 -8.24
N ASP A 250 -17.44 -7.42 -9.33
CA ASP A 250 -18.89 -7.68 -9.35
C ASP A 250 -19.68 -6.93 -8.25
N GLY A 251 -19.38 -5.64 -8.08
CA GLY A 251 -20.03 -4.78 -7.10
C GLY A 251 -19.62 -5.02 -5.64
N ARG A 252 -18.58 -5.81 -5.37
CA ARG A 252 -17.99 -6.02 -4.04
C ARG A 252 -16.61 -5.41 -4.00
N ILE A 253 -16.21 -4.86 -2.86
CA ILE A 253 -14.87 -4.32 -2.66
C ILE A 253 -14.07 -5.25 -1.75
N ASP A 254 -12.95 -5.73 -2.27
CA ASP A 254 -11.93 -6.48 -1.53
C ASP A 254 -10.72 -5.58 -1.26
N VAL A 255 -10.47 -5.34 0.03
CA VAL A 255 -9.31 -4.58 0.50
C VAL A 255 -8.15 -5.55 0.69
N LEU A 256 -7.11 -5.42 -0.12
CA LEU A 256 -5.97 -6.36 -0.14
C LEU A 256 -4.93 -6.08 0.95
N ARG A 257 -4.93 -4.88 1.52
CA ARG A 257 -4.02 -4.47 2.60
C ARG A 257 -4.83 -3.72 3.64
N GLN A 258 -4.65 -4.05 4.93
CA GLN A 258 -5.42 -3.47 6.05
C GLN A 258 -5.70 -1.98 5.83
N ALA A 259 -6.92 -1.66 5.40
CA ALA A 259 -7.41 -0.29 5.40
C ALA A 259 -7.58 0.12 6.86
N HIS A 260 -7.22 1.36 7.17
CA HIS A 260 -7.22 1.84 8.54
C HIS A 260 -8.63 2.08 9.10
N ASP A 261 -9.65 2.11 8.25
CA ASP A 261 -11.03 2.23 8.69
C ASP A 261 -12.02 1.80 7.59
N THR A 262 -13.06 1.08 7.98
CA THR A 262 -14.24 0.79 7.13
C THR A 262 -15.47 1.26 7.89
N ILE A 263 -15.89 2.50 7.65
CA ILE A 263 -17.14 3.05 8.16
C ILE A 263 -18.05 3.26 6.94
N ASP A 264 -19.23 2.64 6.94
CA ASP A 264 -20.33 2.90 5.99
C ASP A 264 -19.97 2.90 4.49
N SER A 265 -19.56 1.74 3.96
CA SER A 265 -19.27 1.52 2.52
C SER A 265 -18.15 2.38 1.93
N GLU A 266 -17.42 3.07 2.80
CA GLU A 266 -16.30 3.92 2.46
C GLU A 266 -15.01 3.31 2.99
N ILE A 267 -14.01 3.24 2.11
CA ILE A 267 -12.69 2.77 2.48
C ILE A 267 -11.74 3.95 2.42
N VAL A 268 -11.13 4.26 3.57
CA VAL A 268 -10.09 5.29 3.68
C VAL A 268 -8.73 4.59 3.65
N LEU A 269 -7.93 4.90 2.64
CA LEU A 269 -6.55 4.41 2.50
C LEU A 269 -5.57 5.54 2.86
N SER A 270 -4.63 5.22 3.73
CA SER A 270 -3.45 6.03 4.00
C SER A 270 -2.25 5.40 3.29
N PRO A 271 -1.58 6.09 2.36
CA PRO A 271 -0.41 5.56 1.69
C PRO A 271 0.72 5.27 2.69
N VAL A 272 1.30 4.08 2.61
CA VAL A 272 2.53 3.77 3.34
C VAL A 272 3.69 4.39 2.55
N PRO A 273 4.53 5.24 3.16
CA PRO A 273 5.73 5.77 2.50
C PRO A 273 6.64 4.61 2.06
N ARG A 274 7.35 4.80 0.93
CA ARG A 274 8.28 3.80 0.40
C ARG A 274 9.50 3.63 1.30
#